data_AF-H5SNX3-F1
#
_entry.id   AF-H5SNX3-F1
#
_cell.length_a   1.000
_cell.length_b   1.000
_cell.length_c   1.000
_cell.angle_alpha   90.00
_cell.angle_beta   90.00
_cell.angle_gamma   90.00
#
_symmetry.space_group_name_H-M   'P 1'
#
loop_
_entity.id
_entity.type
_entity.pdbx_description
1 polymer ?
#
loop_
_entity_poly.entity_id
_entity_poly.type
_entity_poly.pdbx_seq_one_letter_code
_entity_poly.pdbx_strand_id
1 'polypeptide(L)'
;MLLFPIRWLLRQVLGLGVTFLVVMLGALWALKWVPFPPLAVVKGFFSGQSVRWSWTSAEDQPVLLRRGIEAYSERPTHQKKTSLAERTAQQLLYWGEDTPGSAWMGLLLEVLWDKETLLTFYLNSLRFEGEKGEAIYGVGAASQYLYNKPLRDLSAEEIAELTVRQDWPYLAKPLPPPLAQQGYRLIGRLASLESAHAP
;
A
#
# COMPACT_ATOMS: atom_id res chain seq x y z
N MET A 1 11.13 7.57 54.54
CA MET A 1 11.27 6.15 54.11
C MET A 1 10.13 5.66 53.19
N LEU A 2 8.98 6.35 53.07
CA LEU A 2 7.83 5.92 52.24
C LEU A 2 8.00 6.01 50.71
N LEU A 3 9.07 6.66 50.20
CA LEU A 3 9.29 6.82 48.76
C LEU A 3 10.08 5.67 48.12
N PHE A 4 10.76 4.84 48.92
CA PHE A 4 11.53 3.70 48.42
C PHE A 4 10.68 2.64 47.68
N PRO A 5 9.57 2.13 48.26
CA PRO A 5 8.74 1.12 47.58
C PRO A 5 8.07 1.68 46.32
N ILE A 6 7.69 2.97 46.33
CA ILE A 6 7.08 3.64 45.19
C ILE A 6 8.08 3.80 44.03
N ARG A 7 9.32 4.22 44.32
CA ARG A 7 10.38 4.35 43.30
C ARG A 7 10.80 2.99 42.71
N TRP A 8 10.83 1.94 43.53
CA TRP A 8 11.07 0.58 43.06
C TRP A 8 9.96 0.11 42.13
N LEU A 9 8.69 0.27 42.54
CA LEU A 9 7.54 -0.13 41.73
C LEU A 9 7.46 0.65 40.41
N LEU A 10 7.66 1.98 40.45
CA LEU A 10 7.74 2.83 39.26
C LEU A 10 8.82 2.36 38.28
N ARG A 11 9.99 1.96 38.78
CA ARG A 11 11.07 1.41 37.94
C ARG A 11 10.68 0.09 37.30
N GLN A 12 9.96 -0.80 38.01
CA GLN A 12 9.48 -2.06 37.44
C GLN A 12 8.43 -1.81 36.36
N VAL A 13 7.44 -0.94 36.62
CA VAL A 13 6.40 -0.57 35.65
C VAL A 13 7.02 0.07 34.41
N LEU A 14 7.96 1.00 34.59
CA LEU A 14 8.68 1.62 33.48
C LEU A 14 9.49 0.59 32.69
N GLY A 15 10.20 -0.32 33.37
CA GLY A 15 10.98 -1.39 32.73
C GLY A 15 10.11 -2.34 31.91
N LEU A 16 8.95 -2.74 32.43
CA LEU A 16 7.97 -3.55 31.70
C LEU A 16 7.42 -2.79 30.49
N GLY A 17 7.09 -1.51 30.65
CA GLY A 17 6.61 -0.67 29.56
C GLY A 17 7.64 -0.53 28.43
N VAL A 18 8.92 -0.29 28.78
CA VAL A 18 10.01 -0.23 27.80
C VAL A 18 10.20 -1.58 27.11
N THR A 19 10.19 -2.68 27.86
CA THR A 19 10.32 -4.03 27.29
C THR A 19 9.19 -4.32 26.31
N PHE A 20 7.94 -4.01 26.69
CA PHE A 20 6.79 -4.16 25.82
C PHE A 20 6.93 -3.33 24.55
N LEU A 21 7.36 -2.07 24.66
CA LEU A 21 7.59 -1.21 23.50
C LEU A 21 8.67 -1.77 22.56
N VAL A 22 9.79 -2.26 23.10
CA VAL A 22 10.86 -2.88 22.30
C VAL A 22 10.35 -4.12 21.58
N VAL A 23 9.59 -4.99 22.27
CA VAL A 23 8.99 -6.17 21.65
C VAL A 23 8.00 -5.78 20.56
N MET A 24 7.16 -4.77 20.80
CA MET A 24 6.20 -4.26 19.82
C MET A 24 6.90 -3.70 18.58
N LEU A 25 7.94 -2.89 18.75
CA LEU A 25 8.72 -2.34 17.64
C LEU A 25 9.48 -3.43 16.89
N GLY A 26 10.04 -4.41 17.60
CA GLY A 26 10.68 -5.58 16.99
C GLY A 26 9.70 -6.42 16.18
N ALA A 27 8.48 -6.61 16.67
CA ALA A 27 7.41 -7.30 15.93
C ALA A 27 6.99 -6.51 14.67
N LEU A 28 6.77 -5.20 14.79
CA LEU A 28 6.47 -4.34 13.63
C LEU A 28 7.59 -4.35 12.60
N TRP A 29 8.84 -4.35 13.04
CA TRP A 29 9.98 -4.47 12.14
C TRP A 29 10.02 -5.83 11.43
N ALA A 30 9.77 -6.93 12.15
CA ALA A 30 9.78 -8.29 11.59
C ALA A 30 8.63 -8.54 10.59
N LEU A 31 7.50 -7.85 10.73
CA LEU A 31 6.35 -7.99 9.83
C LEU A 31 6.68 -7.66 8.37
N LYS A 32 7.75 -6.91 8.10
CA LYS A 32 8.17 -6.57 6.73
C LYS A 32 8.52 -7.79 5.86
N TRP A 33 8.79 -8.96 6.47
CA TRP A 33 9.16 -10.20 5.75
C TRP A 33 8.00 -11.17 5.55
N VAL A 34 6.82 -10.85 6.07
CA VAL A 34 5.67 -11.75 6.03
C VAL A 34 4.60 -11.13 5.14
N PRO A 35 4.10 -11.83 4.11
CA PRO A 35 2.95 -11.37 3.36
C PRO A 35 1.70 -11.40 4.25
N PHE A 36 1.05 -10.26 4.47
CA PHE A 36 -0.19 -10.21 5.23
C PHE A 36 -1.24 -9.32 4.57
N PRO A 37 -2.52 -9.67 4.70
CA PRO A 37 -3.61 -8.90 4.11
C PRO A 37 -3.86 -7.58 4.87
N PRO A 38 -4.35 -6.54 4.18
CA PRO A 38 -4.88 -5.35 4.82
C PRO A 38 -5.99 -5.66 5.82
N LEU A 39 -6.14 -4.85 6.87
CA LEU A 39 -7.22 -5.01 7.85
C LEU A 39 -8.62 -4.92 7.21
N ALA A 40 -8.74 -4.20 6.09
CA ALA A 40 -9.97 -4.16 5.30
C ALA A 40 -10.34 -5.52 4.72
N VAL A 41 -9.37 -6.30 4.23
CA VAL A 41 -9.58 -7.67 3.72
C VAL A 41 -10.03 -8.59 4.85
N VAL A 42 -9.33 -8.53 5.99
CA VAL A 42 -9.67 -9.33 7.18
C VAL A 42 -11.09 -9.03 7.66
N LYS A 43 -11.43 -7.74 7.82
CA LYS A 43 -12.77 -7.31 8.22
C LYS A 43 -13.84 -7.79 7.23
N GLY A 44 -13.61 -7.62 5.93
CA GLY A 44 -14.57 -8.01 4.90
C GLY A 44 -14.83 -9.52 4.89
N PHE A 45 -13.77 -10.32 5.04
CA PHE A 45 -13.87 -11.78 5.16
C PHE A 45 -14.75 -12.20 6.35
N PHE A 46 -14.47 -11.67 7.56
CA PHE A 46 -15.28 -11.98 8.75
C PHE A 46 -16.71 -11.42 8.69
N SER A 47 -16.95 -10.40 7.88
CA SER A 47 -18.28 -9.81 7.69
C SER A 47 -19.11 -10.54 6.61
N GLY A 48 -18.57 -11.59 5.99
CA GLY A 48 -19.23 -12.32 4.90
C GLY A 48 -19.28 -11.55 3.58
N GLN A 49 -18.45 -10.52 3.40
CA GLN A 49 -18.34 -9.80 2.13
C GLN A 49 -17.54 -10.63 1.12
N SER A 50 -17.88 -10.53 -0.16
CA SER A 50 -17.04 -11.06 -1.24
C SER A 50 -15.78 -10.21 -1.35
N VAL A 51 -14.66 -10.76 -0.89
CA VAL A 51 -13.35 -10.12 -0.91
C VAL A 51 -12.38 -10.96 -1.72
N ARG A 52 -11.67 -10.31 -2.65
CA ARG A 52 -10.56 -10.91 -3.40
C ARG A 52 -9.26 -10.21 -3.05
N TRP A 53 -8.27 -10.98 -2.63
CA TRP A 53 -6.94 -10.48 -2.33
C TRP A 53 -5.90 -11.49 -2.79
N SER A 54 -4.80 -11.00 -3.35
CA SER A 54 -3.67 -11.82 -3.77
C SER A 54 -2.37 -11.09 -3.46
N TRP A 55 -1.48 -11.75 -2.74
CA TRP A 55 -0.14 -11.23 -2.53
C TRP A 55 0.68 -11.32 -3.82
N THR A 56 1.46 -10.29 -4.10
CA THR A 56 2.44 -10.27 -5.19
C THR A 56 3.76 -9.70 -4.66
N SER A 57 4.86 -10.45 -4.81
CA SER A 57 6.17 -10.02 -4.32
C SER A 57 6.71 -8.83 -5.12
N ALA A 58 7.72 -8.13 -4.60
CA ALA A 58 8.36 -7.02 -5.31
C ALA A 58 8.94 -7.46 -6.67
N GLU A 59 9.49 -8.67 -6.73
CA GLU A 59 10.09 -9.27 -7.94
C GLU A 59 9.04 -9.62 -9.00
N ASP A 60 7.80 -9.88 -8.59
CA ASP A 60 6.69 -10.17 -9.51
C ASP A 60 6.01 -8.91 -10.05
N GLN A 61 6.33 -7.73 -9.49
CA GLN A 61 5.74 -6.46 -9.88
C GLN A 61 6.61 -5.76 -10.95
N PRO A 62 6.07 -5.45 -12.14
CA PRO A 62 6.83 -4.75 -13.17
C PRO A 62 7.39 -3.42 -12.66
N VAL A 63 8.66 -3.14 -12.98
CA VAL A 63 9.33 -1.89 -12.62
C VAL A 63 8.54 -0.67 -13.13
N LEU A 64 8.04 -0.75 -14.36
CA LEU A 64 7.24 0.29 -14.98
C LEU A 64 5.92 0.56 -14.22
N LEU A 65 5.28 -0.49 -13.69
CA LEU A 65 4.08 -0.34 -12.84
C LEU A 65 4.41 0.31 -11.50
N ARG A 66 5.48 -0.13 -10.84
CA ARG A 66 5.93 0.44 -9.56
C ARG A 66 6.22 1.93 -9.69
N ARG A 67 7.00 2.30 -10.71
CA ARG A 67 7.32 3.70 -11.03
C ARG A 67 6.12 4.49 -11.48
N GLY A 68 5.24 3.89 -12.28
CA GLY A 68 3.99 4.50 -12.73
C GLY A 68 3.12 4.91 -11.55
N ILE A 69 2.90 3.99 -10.62
CA ILE A 69 2.13 4.23 -9.41
C ILE A 69 2.79 5.26 -8.51
N GLU A 70 4.09 5.13 -8.23
CA GLU A 70 4.82 6.10 -7.41
C GLU A 70 4.71 7.51 -7.99
N ALA A 71 5.06 7.68 -9.28
CA ALA A 71 5.00 8.97 -9.98
C ALA A 71 3.57 9.53 -10.09
N TYR A 72 2.56 8.66 -10.28
CA TYR A 72 1.16 9.07 -10.29
C TYR A 72 0.75 9.57 -8.90
N SER A 73 1.16 8.86 -7.86
CA SER A 73 0.84 9.20 -6.48
C SER A 73 1.48 10.52 -6.02
N GLU A 74 2.66 10.86 -6.56
CA GLU A 74 3.40 12.10 -6.25
C GLU A 74 2.92 13.33 -7.03
N ARG A 75 1.95 13.15 -7.94
CA ARG A 75 1.45 14.25 -8.78
C ARG A 75 0.94 15.40 -7.90
N PRO A 76 1.23 16.67 -8.25
CA PRO A 76 0.70 17.82 -7.54
C PRO A 76 -0.81 17.85 -7.72
N THR A 77 -1.54 17.39 -6.71
CA THR A 77 -2.98 17.60 -6.55
C THR A 77 -3.18 18.76 -5.57
N HIS A 78 -4.40 19.29 -5.47
CA HIS A 78 -4.77 20.24 -4.41
C HIS A 78 -4.70 19.62 -2.99
N GLN A 79 -4.39 18.32 -2.87
CA GLN A 79 -4.30 17.63 -1.60
C GLN A 79 -2.87 17.66 -1.05
N LYS A 80 -2.79 17.57 0.29
CA LYS A 80 -1.55 17.47 1.06
C LYS A 80 -0.66 16.37 0.47
N LYS A 81 0.62 16.68 0.22
CA LYS A 81 1.63 15.66 -0.12
C LYS A 81 1.73 14.67 1.04
N THR A 82 1.19 13.47 0.84
CA THR A 82 1.16 12.37 1.81
C THR A 82 2.31 11.43 1.49
N SER A 83 3.11 11.04 2.48
CA SER A 83 4.27 10.16 2.23
C SER A 83 3.82 8.76 1.82
N LEU A 84 4.69 8.01 1.12
CA LEU A 84 4.41 6.62 0.77
C LEU A 84 4.14 5.77 2.02
N ALA A 85 4.86 6.00 3.11
CA ALA A 85 4.66 5.28 4.37
C ALA A 85 3.30 5.58 4.99
N GLU A 86 2.87 6.84 5.01
CA GLU A 86 1.54 7.24 5.49
C GLU A 86 0.43 6.64 4.62
N ARG A 87 0.57 6.65 3.29
CA ARG A 87 -0.38 5.98 2.37
C ARG A 87 -0.44 4.47 2.56
N THR A 88 0.72 3.85 2.78
CA THR A 88 0.79 2.42 3.09
C THR A 88 0.04 2.14 4.39
N ALA A 89 0.25 2.95 5.43
CA ALA A 89 -0.50 2.82 6.68
C ALA A 89 -2.01 3.00 6.47
N GLN A 90 -2.43 4.04 5.73
CA GLN A 90 -3.84 4.30 5.41
C GLN A 90 -4.50 3.07 4.79
N GLN A 91 -3.93 2.52 3.71
CA GLN A 91 -4.51 1.39 2.99
C GLN A 91 -4.42 0.06 3.77
N LEU A 92 -3.28 -0.19 4.43
CA LEU A 92 -3.01 -1.45 5.09
C LEU A 92 -3.75 -1.58 6.44
N LEU A 93 -3.83 -0.49 7.21
CA LEU A 93 -4.27 -0.52 8.61
C LEU A 93 -5.52 0.32 8.89
N TYR A 94 -5.79 1.36 8.09
CA TYR A 94 -6.87 2.32 8.38
C TYR A 94 -7.95 2.36 7.29
N TRP A 95 -8.21 1.24 6.59
CA TRP A 95 -9.27 1.13 5.57
C TRP A 95 -9.23 2.16 4.43
N GLY A 96 -8.08 2.80 4.22
CA GLY A 96 -7.89 3.87 3.24
C GLY A 96 -8.32 5.26 3.73
N GLU A 97 -8.61 5.43 5.02
CA GLU A 97 -9.03 6.70 5.61
C GLU A 97 -7.84 7.55 6.06
N ASP A 98 -7.91 8.86 5.83
CA ASP A 98 -6.95 9.82 6.35
C ASP A 98 -7.24 10.11 7.82
N THR A 99 -6.40 9.58 8.72
CA THR A 99 -6.57 9.70 10.16
C THR A 99 -5.27 10.17 10.82
N PRO A 100 -5.32 10.83 12.00
CA PRO A 100 -4.10 11.12 12.76
C PRO A 100 -3.29 9.85 13.06
N GLY A 101 -3.96 8.71 13.25
CA GLY A 101 -3.32 7.42 13.46
C GLY A 101 -2.48 6.97 12.26
N SER A 102 -2.99 7.14 11.03
CA SER A 102 -2.23 6.80 9.83
C SER A 102 -0.99 7.67 9.65
N ALA A 103 -1.05 8.95 10.02
CA ALA A 103 0.11 9.83 9.99
C ALA A 103 1.20 9.36 10.98
N TRP A 104 0.82 9.07 12.23
CA TRP A 104 1.74 8.54 13.23
C TRP A 104 2.33 7.19 12.84
N MET A 105 1.50 6.29 12.33
CA MET A 105 1.93 4.98 11.87
C MET A 105 2.84 5.08 10.64
N GLY A 106 2.55 6.00 9.72
CA GLY A 106 3.41 6.29 8.57
C GLY A 106 4.83 6.66 8.99
N LEU A 107 4.97 7.56 9.99
CA LEU A 107 6.28 7.92 10.54
C LEU A 107 7.01 6.72 11.16
N LEU A 108 6.30 5.86 11.90
CA LEU A 108 6.89 4.65 12.47
C LEU A 108 7.35 3.68 11.38
N LEU A 109 6.51 3.44 10.36
CA LEU A 109 6.83 2.56 9.25
C LEU A 109 8.01 3.09 8.42
N GLU A 110 8.12 4.40 8.21
CA GLU A 110 9.25 5.01 7.51
C GLU A 110 10.60 4.78 8.21
N VAL A 111 10.59 4.66 9.55
CA VAL A 111 11.80 4.33 10.34
C VAL A 111 12.10 2.83 10.30
N LEU A 112 11.07 1.98 10.32
CA LEU A 112 11.25 0.54 10.47
C LEU A 112 11.44 -0.19 9.13
N TRP A 113 10.83 0.30 8.05
CA TRP A 113 10.72 -0.35 6.75
C TRP A 113 11.34 0.51 5.65
N ASP A 114 12.03 -0.12 4.71
CA ASP A 114 12.58 0.54 3.54
C ASP A 114 11.48 0.88 2.50
N LYS A 115 11.80 1.80 1.59
CA LYS A 115 10.87 2.26 0.55
C LYS A 115 10.35 1.14 -0.34
N GLU A 116 11.18 0.14 -0.62
CA GLU A 116 10.79 -0.97 -1.51
C GLU A 116 9.72 -1.86 -0.87
N THR A 117 9.90 -2.16 0.42
CA THR A 117 8.93 -2.85 1.26
C THR A 117 7.62 -2.05 1.33
N LEU A 118 7.70 -0.75 1.64
CA LEU A 118 6.52 0.11 1.74
C LEU A 118 5.73 0.12 0.44
N LEU A 119 6.41 0.30 -0.71
CA LEU A 119 5.76 0.29 -2.01
C LEU A 119 5.11 -1.07 -2.31
N THR A 120 5.77 -2.17 -1.94
CA THR A 120 5.24 -3.53 -2.14
C THR A 120 3.95 -3.74 -1.34
N PHE A 121 3.93 -3.35 -0.06
CA PHE A 121 2.72 -3.42 0.76
C PHE A 121 1.64 -2.46 0.28
N TYR A 122 2.01 -1.24 -0.11
CA TYR A 122 1.09 -0.28 -0.69
C TYR A 122 0.37 -0.88 -1.90
N LEU A 123 1.11 -1.42 -2.87
CA LEU A 123 0.57 -2.05 -4.06
C LEU A 123 -0.33 -3.25 -3.77
N ASN A 124 -0.03 -4.03 -2.72
CA ASN A 124 -0.85 -5.16 -2.27
C ASN A 124 -2.07 -4.75 -1.42
N SER A 125 -2.14 -3.48 -1.01
CA SER A 125 -3.21 -2.96 -0.15
C SER A 125 -4.19 -2.03 -0.86
N LEU A 126 -3.85 -1.57 -2.07
CA LEU A 126 -4.74 -0.73 -2.89
C LEU A 126 -6.13 -1.35 -3.03
N ARG A 127 -7.14 -0.55 -2.72
CA ARG A 127 -8.54 -0.96 -2.78
C ARG A 127 -9.14 -0.66 -4.15
N PHE A 128 -9.83 -1.65 -4.69
CA PHE A 128 -10.60 -1.59 -5.93
C PHE A 128 -12.00 -2.17 -5.70
N GLU A 129 -12.92 -1.82 -6.59
CA GLU A 129 -14.31 -2.27 -6.59
C GLU A 129 -14.61 -3.00 -7.90
N GLY A 130 -14.98 -4.28 -7.78
CA GLY A 130 -15.40 -5.14 -8.88
C GLY A 130 -16.90 -5.01 -9.17
N GLU A 131 -17.43 -5.97 -9.92
CA GLU A 131 -18.86 -6.06 -10.19
C GLU A 131 -19.64 -6.39 -8.92
N LYS A 132 -20.88 -5.88 -8.84
CA LYS A 132 -21.82 -6.14 -7.74
C LYS A 132 -21.26 -5.81 -6.34
N GLY A 133 -20.28 -4.92 -6.26
CA GLY A 133 -19.66 -4.50 -4.99
C GLY A 133 -18.61 -5.48 -4.44
N GLU A 134 -18.08 -6.40 -5.26
CA GLU A 134 -16.93 -7.24 -4.86
C GLU A 134 -15.74 -6.35 -4.49
N ALA A 135 -15.18 -6.53 -3.29
CA ALA A 135 -14.03 -5.75 -2.84
C ALA A 135 -12.74 -6.44 -3.26
N ILE A 136 -11.94 -5.77 -4.09
CA ILE A 136 -10.71 -6.32 -4.66
C ILE A 136 -9.53 -5.55 -4.09
N TYR A 137 -8.56 -6.25 -3.52
CA TYR A 137 -7.40 -5.63 -2.87
C TYR A 137 -6.10 -6.09 -3.50
N GLY A 138 -5.26 -5.11 -3.81
CA GLY A 138 -3.95 -5.29 -4.40
C GLY A 138 -3.97 -5.29 -5.93
N VAL A 139 -2.92 -4.75 -6.53
CA VAL A 139 -2.77 -4.67 -8.00
C VAL A 139 -2.73 -6.04 -8.66
N GLY A 140 -2.20 -7.07 -7.98
CA GLY A 140 -2.21 -8.45 -8.50
C GLY A 140 -3.62 -9.00 -8.65
N ALA A 141 -4.48 -8.80 -7.64
CA ALA A 141 -5.88 -9.21 -7.72
C ALA A 141 -6.66 -8.39 -8.77
N ALA A 142 -6.37 -7.09 -8.90
CA ALA A 142 -6.98 -6.23 -9.91
C ALA A 142 -6.58 -6.63 -11.34
N SER A 143 -5.30 -6.98 -11.56
CA SER A 143 -4.78 -7.46 -12.83
C SER A 143 -5.42 -8.77 -13.26
N GLN A 144 -5.54 -9.73 -12.33
CA GLN A 144 -6.26 -10.97 -12.58
C GLN A 144 -7.75 -10.74 -12.87
N TYR A 145 -8.37 -9.78 -12.18
CA TYR A 145 -9.77 -9.44 -12.40
C TYR A 145 -10.02 -8.79 -13.78
N LEU A 146 -9.19 -7.84 -14.20
CA LEU A 146 -9.37 -7.10 -15.45
C LEU A 146 -8.90 -7.88 -16.69
N TYR A 147 -7.75 -8.54 -16.59
CA TYR A 147 -7.04 -9.07 -17.75
C TYR A 147 -6.84 -10.57 -17.71
N ASN A 148 -7.12 -11.22 -16.58
CA ASN A 148 -6.82 -12.63 -16.35
C ASN A 148 -5.34 -12.96 -16.61
N LYS A 149 -4.45 -12.06 -16.15
CA LYS A 149 -3.00 -12.12 -16.33
C LYS A 149 -2.26 -11.93 -15.00
N PRO A 150 -1.06 -12.52 -14.83
CA PRO A 150 -0.14 -12.09 -13.79
C PRO A 150 0.45 -10.71 -14.12
N LEU A 151 0.92 -9.99 -13.10
CA LEU A 151 1.46 -8.63 -13.28
C LEU A 151 2.61 -8.56 -14.27
N ARG A 152 3.48 -9.58 -14.30
CA ARG A 152 4.65 -9.66 -15.19
C ARG A 152 4.29 -9.65 -16.68
N ASP A 153 3.07 -10.05 -17.02
CA ASP A 153 2.62 -10.21 -18.41
C ASP A 153 1.75 -9.03 -18.89
N LEU A 154 1.68 -7.96 -18.10
CA LEU A 154 0.91 -6.78 -18.45
C LEU A 154 1.60 -5.95 -19.53
N SER A 155 0.82 -5.48 -20.50
CA SER A 155 1.28 -4.51 -21.49
C SER A 155 1.46 -3.12 -20.86
N ALA A 156 2.19 -2.23 -21.56
CA ALA A 156 2.35 -0.85 -21.11
C ALA A 156 0.99 -0.12 -21.01
N GLU A 157 0.04 -0.44 -21.89
CA GLU A 157 -1.32 0.09 -21.84
C GLU A 157 -2.08 -0.41 -20.60
N GLU A 158 -1.98 -1.70 -20.28
CA GLU A 158 -2.63 -2.30 -19.11
C GLU A 158 -2.04 -1.74 -17.80
N ILE A 159 -0.73 -1.51 -17.78
CA ILE A 159 -0.02 -0.82 -16.68
C ILE A 159 -0.49 0.62 -16.54
N ALA A 160 -0.66 1.34 -17.65
CA ALA A 160 -1.15 2.72 -17.66
C ALA A 160 -2.57 2.83 -17.10
N GLU A 161 -3.45 1.90 -17.48
CA GLU A 161 -4.79 1.80 -16.91
C GLU A 161 -4.72 1.51 -15.40
N LEU A 162 -4.03 0.45 -14.97
CA LEU A 162 -3.93 0.11 -13.54
C LEU A 162 -3.35 1.23 -12.68
N THR A 163 -2.40 2.00 -13.21
CA THR A 163 -1.78 3.13 -12.52
C THR A 163 -2.81 4.19 -12.14
N VAL A 164 -3.73 4.53 -13.04
CA VAL A 164 -4.73 5.59 -12.79
C VAL A 164 -5.97 5.10 -12.04
N ARG A 165 -6.15 3.78 -11.89
CA ARG A 165 -7.23 3.17 -11.10
C ARG A 165 -7.14 3.47 -9.60
N GLN A 166 -6.04 4.06 -9.12
CA GLN A 166 -5.94 4.56 -7.75
C GLN A 166 -6.95 5.66 -7.41
N ASP A 167 -7.24 6.53 -8.39
CA ASP A 167 -8.25 7.60 -8.24
C ASP A 167 -9.62 7.23 -8.84
N TRP A 168 -9.66 6.15 -9.62
CA TRP A 168 -10.88 5.59 -10.19
C TRP A 168 -10.98 4.08 -9.91
N PRO A 169 -11.29 3.69 -8.66
CA PRO A 169 -11.15 2.30 -8.20
C PRO A 169 -12.20 1.32 -8.76
N TYR A 170 -13.14 1.76 -9.60
CA TYR A 170 -14.24 0.94 -10.13
C TYR A 170 -13.82 0.11 -11.35
N LEU A 171 -13.24 -1.08 -11.15
CA LEU A 171 -12.69 -1.93 -12.23
C LEU A 171 -13.73 -2.32 -13.27
N ALA A 172 -14.97 -2.56 -12.86
CA ALA A 172 -16.07 -2.92 -13.76
C ALA A 172 -16.52 -1.77 -14.68
N LYS A 173 -16.13 -0.53 -14.37
CA LYS A 173 -16.50 0.66 -15.16
C LYS A 173 -15.33 1.05 -16.08
N PRO A 174 -15.61 1.48 -17.32
CA PRO A 174 -14.57 2.02 -18.19
C PRO A 174 -13.92 3.24 -17.55
N LEU A 175 -12.62 3.43 -17.81
CA LEU A 175 -11.92 4.63 -17.38
C LEU A 175 -12.49 5.87 -18.09
N PRO A 176 -12.68 6.99 -17.37
CA PRO A 176 -12.93 8.28 -18.00
C PRO A 176 -11.82 8.62 -19.01
N PRO A 177 -12.15 9.07 -20.24
CA PRO A 177 -11.14 9.30 -21.28
C PRO A 177 -9.97 10.22 -20.85
N PRO A 178 -10.18 11.31 -20.09
CA PRO A 178 -9.07 12.13 -19.60
C PRO A 178 -8.10 11.37 -18.69
N LEU A 179 -8.61 10.48 -17.83
CA LEU A 179 -7.79 9.67 -16.93
C LEU A 179 -7.00 8.61 -17.71
N ALA A 180 -7.64 7.93 -18.65
CA ALA A 180 -6.95 6.97 -19.52
C ALA A 180 -5.79 7.64 -20.28
N GLN A 181 -6.05 8.79 -20.91
CA GLN A 181 -5.01 9.56 -21.61
C GLN A 181 -3.90 10.04 -20.68
N GLN A 182 -4.20 10.34 -19.41
CA GLN A 182 -3.18 10.71 -18.44
C GLN A 182 -2.28 9.51 -18.11
N GLY A 183 -2.85 8.33 -17.90
CA GLY A 183 -2.11 7.09 -17.66
C GLY A 183 -1.15 6.79 -18.81
N TYR A 184 -1.66 6.80 -20.05
CA TYR A 184 -0.84 6.52 -21.23
C TYR A 184 0.31 7.51 -21.40
N ARG A 185 0.08 8.81 -21.17
CA ARG A 185 1.14 9.82 -21.23
C ARG A 185 2.20 9.61 -20.15
N LEU A 186 1.79 9.26 -18.93
CA LEU A 186 2.70 9.00 -17.82
C LEU A 186 3.59 7.79 -18.12
N ILE A 187 2.98 6.65 -18.44
CA ILE A 187 3.72 5.41 -18.68
C ILE A 187 4.56 5.50 -19.95
N GLY A 188 4.04 6.10 -21.03
CA GLY A 188 4.82 6.31 -22.25
C GLY A 188 6.09 7.14 -22.01
N ARG A 189 6.00 8.17 -21.15
CA ARG A 189 7.18 8.95 -20.73
C ARG A 189 8.14 8.14 -19.86
N LEU A 190 7.65 7.29 -18.96
CA LEU A 190 8.52 6.47 -18.12
C LEU A 190 9.23 5.38 -18.93
N ALA A 191 8.51 4.72 -19.84
CA ALA A 191 9.06 3.71 -20.72
C ALA A 191 10.14 4.28 -21.66
N SER A 192 9.95 5.50 -22.18
CA SER A 192 10.96 6.15 -23.03
C SER A 192 12.24 6.46 -22.24
N LEU A 193 12.13 6.90 -20.99
CA LEU A 193 13.29 7.13 -20.11
C LEU A 193 14.07 5.85 -19.83
N GLU A 194 13.40 4.70 -19.66
CA GLU A 194 14.06 3.41 -19.48
C GLU A 194 14.81 2.98 -20.73
N SER A 195 14.21 3.12 -21.91
CA SER A 195 14.88 2.80 -23.18
C SER A 195 16.11 3.66 -23.44
N ALA A 196 16.13 4.91 -22.97
CA ALA A 196 17.26 5.83 -23.13
C ALA A 196 18.45 5.53 -22.18
N HIS A 197 18.25 4.73 -21.14
CA HIS A 197 19.28 4.35 -20.16
C HIS A 197 19.68 2.87 -20.25
N ALA A 198 19.17 2.14 -21.25
CA ALA A 198 19.63 0.79 -21.55
C ALA A 198 21.02 0.86 -22.20
N PRO A 199 22.04 0.16 -21.65
CA PRO A 199 23.42 0.18 -22.17
C PRO A 199 23.55 -0.44 -23.56
#